data_AF-I0YR98-F1
#
_entry.id   AF-I0YR98-F1
#
_cell.length_a   1.000
_cell.length_b   1.000
_cell.length_c   1.000
_cell.angle_alpha   90.00
_cell.angle_beta   90.00
_cell.angle_gamma   90.00
#
_symmetry.space_group_name_H-M   'P 1'
#
loop_
_entity.id
_entity.type
_entity.pdbx_description
1 polymer ?
#
loop_
_entity_poly.entity_id
_entity_poly.type
_entity_poly.pdbx_seq_one_letter_code
_entity_poly.pdbx_strand_id
1 'polypeptide(L)'
;MAASTAGDGSAATPAQQPAAPSAPVAAEPPPTKQNGKQPEAAAQHTDFDDDDGMCVVCMEHPCEAGFLHGESVHKCCCRECARAIKQSQKTPLCPMCRAPIDGFIMNFY
;
A
#
# COMPACT_ATOMS: atom_id res chain seq x y z
N MET A 1 -45.50 35.00 26.10
CA MET A 1 -45.04 33.62 26.35
C MET A 1 -44.01 33.28 25.28
N ALA A 2 -42.90 32.66 25.68
CA ALA A 2 -41.73 32.25 24.89
C ALA A 2 -40.71 33.34 24.50
N ALA A 3 -39.66 33.46 25.32
CA ALA A 3 -38.30 33.81 24.89
C ALA A 3 -37.34 33.01 25.78
N SER A 4 -36.79 31.93 25.22
CA SER A 4 -35.80 31.07 25.88
C SER A 4 -34.41 31.55 25.49
N THR A 5 -33.62 31.96 26.49
CA THR A 5 -32.24 32.42 26.32
C THR A 5 -31.23 31.31 26.62
N ALA A 6 -30.20 31.28 25.77
CA ALA A 6 -28.80 30.96 26.06
C ALA A 6 -28.47 29.54 26.59
N GLY A 7 -27.88 28.73 25.71
CA GLY A 7 -27.01 27.60 26.08
C GLY A 7 -25.56 27.96 25.76
N ASP A 8 -24.79 28.20 26.81
CA ASP A 8 -23.32 28.26 26.84
C ASP A 8 -22.74 26.84 26.71
N GLY A 9 -21.68 26.66 25.91
CA GLY A 9 -21.22 25.33 25.53
C GLY A 9 -19.81 25.28 24.97
N SER A 10 -18.85 25.72 25.77
CA SER A 10 -17.50 25.16 25.94
C SER A 10 -16.69 24.76 24.70
N ALA A 11 -15.70 25.60 24.39
CA ALA A 11 -14.60 25.29 23.47
C ALA A 11 -13.72 24.16 24.02
N ALA A 12 -13.65 23.04 23.29
CA ALA A 12 -12.72 21.96 23.57
C ALA A 12 -11.45 22.13 22.73
N THR A 13 -10.35 22.49 23.40
CA THR A 13 -8.98 22.47 22.88
C THR A 13 -8.50 21.03 22.72
N PRO A 14 -8.03 20.57 21.54
CA PRO A 14 -7.31 19.30 21.46
C PRO A 14 -5.87 19.47 21.95
N ALA A 15 -5.58 18.79 23.05
CA ALA A 15 -4.26 18.67 23.65
C ALA A 15 -3.30 17.85 22.74
N GLN A 16 -2.08 18.36 22.71
CA GLN A 16 -0.89 17.90 22.01
C GLN A 16 -0.44 16.51 22.52
N GLN A 17 -0.26 15.53 21.62
CA GLN A 17 0.32 14.23 21.97
C GLN A 17 1.84 14.32 22.15
N PRO A 18 2.42 13.70 23.21
CA PRO A 18 3.87 13.59 23.38
C PRO A 18 4.48 12.44 22.57
N ALA A 19 5.75 12.64 22.22
CA ALA A 19 6.61 11.77 21.42
C ALA A 19 6.87 10.39 22.07
N ALA A 20 6.91 9.36 21.23
CA ALA A 20 7.24 7.98 21.61
C ALA A 20 8.75 7.80 21.91
N PRO A 21 9.13 6.93 22.87
CA PRO A 21 10.53 6.60 23.15
C PRO A 21 11.09 5.53 22.20
N SER A 22 12.37 5.71 21.84
CA SER A 22 13.19 4.83 21.00
C SER A 22 13.49 3.49 21.69
N ALA A 23 13.24 2.38 21.00
CA ALA A 23 13.66 1.04 21.41
C ALA A 23 15.10 0.74 20.95
N PRO A 24 15.93 0.08 21.77
CA PRO A 24 17.24 -0.43 21.35
C PRO A 24 17.09 -1.79 20.66
N VAL A 25 17.57 -1.91 19.42
CA VAL A 25 17.74 -3.20 18.74
C VAL A 25 19.10 -3.79 19.11
N ALA A 26 19.08 -4.91 19.82
CA ALA A 26 20.26 -5.69 20.18
C ALA A 26 20.17 -7.09 19.56
N ALA A 27 21.34 -7.54 19.10
CA ALA A 27 21.77 -8.92 18.85
C ALA A 27 21.31 -9.60 17.55
N GLU A 28 22.24 -9.61 16.60
CA GLU A 28 22.33 -10.53 15.46
C GLU A 28 22.48 -11.99 15.93
N PRO A 29 21.83 -12.97 15.29
CA PRO A 29 22.07 -14.39 15.53
C PRO A 29 23.36 -14.88 14.84
N PRO A 30 24.06 -15.90 15.39
CA PRO A 30 25.33 -16.39 14.87
C PRO A 30 25.20 -17.16 13.53
N PRO A 31 26.27 -17.23 12.70
CA PRO A 31 26.25 -17.99 11.46
C PRO A 31 26.35 -19.50 11.73
N THR A 32 25.29 -20.23 11.40
CA THR A 32 25.26 -21.69 11.37
C THR A 32 25.97 -22.21 10.11
N LYS A 33 27.06 -22.94 10.30
CA LYS A 33 27.74 -23.70 9.24
C LYS A 33 26.84 -24.84 8.79
N GLN A 34 26.39 -24.82 7.53
CA GLN A 34 25.72 -25.96 6.91
C GLN A 34 26.70 -26.69 5.98
N ASN A 35 27.24 -27.80 6.46
CA ASN A 35 27.92 -28.80 5.65
C ASN A 35 26.97 -30.00 5.52
N GLY A 36 26.17 -30.03 4.46
CA GLY A 36 25.20 -31.09 4.19
C GLY A 36 25.14 -31.40 2.71
N LYS A 37 25.73 -32.53 2.32
CA LYS A 37 25.54 -33.18 1.02
C LYS A 37 24.05 -33.50 0.86
N GLN A 38 23.34 -32.83 -0.05
CA GLN A 38 21.99 -33.23 -0.45
C GLN A 38 22.04 -34.01 -1.77
N PRO A 39 21.27 -35.11 -1.89
CA PRO A 39 21.19 -35.89 -3.12
C PRO A 39 20.31 -35.18 -4.16
N GLU A 40 20.78 -35.19 -5.42
CA GLU A 40 20.00 -34.79 -6.59
C GLU A 40 18.78 -35.71 -6.74
N ALA A 41 17.61 -35.21 -6.39
CA ALA A 41 16.33 -35.81 -6.71
C ALA A 41 15.35 -34.71 -7.13
N ALA A 42 15.30 -34.48 -8.45
CA ALA A 42 14.21 -33.86 -9.22
C ALA A 42 13.31 -32.87 -8.44
N ALA A 43 13.85 -31.71 -8.09
CA ALA A 43 13.03 -30.56 -7.74
C ALA A 43 12.45 -30.00 -9.04
N GLN A 44 11.18 -30.32 -9.32
CA GLN A 44 10.40 -29.51 -10.23
C GLN A 44 10.15 -28.17 -9.52
N HIS A 45 11.04 -27.20 -9.74
CA HIS A 45 10.69 -25.81 -9.54
C HIS A 45 9.61 -25.49 -10.57
N THR A 46 8.34 -25.62 -10.19
CA THR A 46 7.27 -24.93 -10.90
C THR A 46 7.45 -23.46 -10.56
N ASP A 47 8.20 -22.78 -11.41
CA ASP A 47 8.26 -21.34 -11.54
C ASP A 47 6.82 -20.84 -11.77
N PHE A 48 6.09 -20.61 -10.68
CA PHE A 48 4.82 -19.90 -10.68
C PHE A 48 5.14 -18.42 -10.45
N ASP A 49 5.82 -17.82 -11.42
CA ASP A 49 6.09 -16.38 -11.52
C ASP A 49 4.90 -15.67 -12.19
N ASP A 50 3.67 -16.06 -11.82
CA ASP A 50 2.42 -15.48 -12.38
C ASP A 50 1.90 -14.30 -11.53
N ASP A 51 2.57 -13.95 -10.42
CA ASP A 51 2.14 -12.88 -9.50
C ASP A 51 2.55 -11.46 -9.96
N ASP A 52 3.46 -11.33 -10.93
CA ASP A 52 3.78 -10.03 -11.56
C ASP A 52 2.58 -9.40 -12.31
N GLY A 53 1.52 -10.18 -12.49
CA GLY A 53 0.28 -9.78 -13.13
C GLY A 53 -0.86 -9.44 -12.18
N MET A 54 -0.71 -9.52 -10.85
CA MET A 54 -1.87 -9.46 -9.94
C MET A 54 -2.04 -8.13 -9.21
N CYS A 55 -3.28 -7.67 -9.04
CA CYS A 55 -3.56 -6.40 -8.38
C CYS A 55 -3.08 -6.41 -6.92
N VAL A 56 -2.19 -5.49 -6.58
CA VAL A 56 -1.61 -5.39 -5.22
C VAL A 56 -2.60 -4.92 -4.14
N VAL A 57 -3.80 -4.49 -4.55
CA VAL A 57 -4.82 -3.96 -3.63
C VAL A 57 -5.83 -5.04 -3.24
N CYS A 58 -6.38 -5.77 -4.21
CA CYS A 58 -7.38 -6.81 -3.94
C CYS A 58 -6.83 -8.23 -4.03
N MET A 59 -5.68 -8.44 -4.70
CA MET A 59 -5.09 -9.76 -4.98
C MET A 59 -6.06 -10.77 -5.64
N GLU A 60 -7.14 -10.27 -6.25
CA GLU A 60 -8.23 -11.08 -6.81
C GLU A 60 -8.38 -10.92 -8.32
N HIS A 61 -7.96 -9.77 -8.85
CA HIS A 61 -8.02 -9.46 -10.28
C HIS A 61 -6.64 -9.10 -10.83
N PRO A 62 -6.40 -9.30 -12.15
CA PRO A 62 -5.15 -8.93 -12.77
C PRO A 62 -4.91 -7.41 -12.77
N CYS A 63 -3.63 -7.04 -12.86
CA CYS A 63 -3.13 -5.71 -13.09
C CYS A 63 -3.49 -5.27 -14.51
N GLU A 64 -4.45 -4.37 -14.62
CA GLU A 64 -4.98 -3.85 -15.88
C GLU A 64 -4.98 -2.32 -15.93
N ALA A 65 -4.55 -1.66 -14.85
CA ALA A 65 -4.51 -0.23 -14.71
C ALA A 65 -3.09 0.26 -14.41
N GLY A 66 -2.69 1.31 -15.14
CA GLY A 66 -1.43 2.03 -14.95
C GLY A 66 -1.64 3.41 -14.33
N PHE A 67 -0.76 3.78 -13.42
CA PHE A 67 -0.71 5.09 -12.77
C PHE A 67 0.43 5.92 -13.35
N LEU A 68 0.09 6.95 -14.13
CA LEU A 68 1.04 7.88 -14.74
C LEU A 68 1.43 8.96 -13.73
N HIS A 69 2.72 9.17 -13.55
CA HIS A 69 3.28 10.30 -12.83
C HIS A 69 4.65 10.65 -13.43
N GLY A 70 4.80 11.91 -13.85
CA GLY A 70 5.95 12.37 -14.63
C GLY A 70 6.11 11.58 -15.93
N GLU A 71 7.28 10.95 -16.11
CA GLU A 71 7.64 10.17 -17.31
C GLU A 71 7.48 8.65 -17.09
N SER A 72 6.90 8.24 -15.96
CA SER A 72 6.84 6.83 -15.54
C SER A 72 5.42 6.35 -15.30
N VAL A 73 5.22 5.03 -15.44
CA VAL A 73 3.93 4.36 -15.19
C VAL A 73 4.15 3.15 -14.31
N HIS A 74 3.41 3.06 -13.19
CA HIS A 74 3.32 1.82 -12.40
C HIS A 74 2.02 1.09 -12.74
N LYS A 75 2.14 -0.11 -13.31
CA LYS A 75 1.03 -1.05 -13.55
C LYS A 75 0.97 -2.02 -12.37
N CYS A 76 0.06 -1.77 -11.42
CA CYS A 76 -0.01 -2.56 -10.19
C CYS A 76 -1.44 -2.79 -9.66
N CYS A 77 -2.48 -2.36 -10.39
CA CYS A 77 -3.87 -2.50 -9.94
C CYS A 77 -4.81 -2.98 -11.02
N CYS A 78 -5.90 -3.63 -10.62
CA CYS A 78 -7.04 -3.88 -11.49
C CYS A 78 -7.83 -2.59 -11.74
N ARG A 79 -8.74 -2.64 -12.71
CA ARG A 79 -9.55 -1.49 -13.14
C ARG A 79 -10.46 -0.96 -12.03
N GLU A 80 -10.98 -1.85 -11.19
CA GLU A 80 -11.93 -1.51 -10.12
C GLU A 80 -11.22 -0.80 -8.99
N CYS A 81 -10.10 -1.34 -8.51
CA CYS A 81 -9.27 -0.69 -7.51
C CYS A 81 -8.71 0.66 -8.00
N ALA A 82 -8.30 0.76 -9.27
CA ALA A 82 -7.85 2.03 -9.83
C ALA A 82 -8.97 3.09 -9.88
N ARG A 83 -10.22 2.70 -10.18
CA ARG A 83 -11.38 3.59 -10.11
C ARG A 83 -11.67 4.04 -8.68
N ALA A 84 -11.59 3.14 -7.71
CA ALA A 84 -11.75 3.48 -6.31
C ALA A 84 -10.71 4.53 -5.89
N ILE A 85 -9.43 4.31 -6.18
CA ILE A 85 -8.34 5.27 -5.89
C ILE A 85 -8.62 6.64 -6.52
N LYS A 86 -9.05 6.67 -7.78
CA LYS A 86 -9.40 7.91 -8.49
C LYS A 86 -10.55 8.69 -7.82
N GLN A 87 -11.46 8.00 -7.15
CA GLN A 87 -12.65 8.59 -6.54
C GLN A 87 -12.49 8.89 -5.04
N SER A 88 -11.64 8.16 -4.32
CA SER A 88 -11.50 8.25 -2.88
C SER A 88 -10.74 9.49 -2.40
N GLN A 89 -9.90 10.10 -3.24
CA GLN A 89 -9.00 11.17 -2.83
C GLN A 89 -9.07 12.37 -3.79
N LYS A 90 -8.95 13.58 -3.24
CA LYS A 90 -8.84 14.82 -4.04
C LYS A 90 -7.58 14.84 -4.89
N THR A 91 -6.49 14.30 -4.35
CA THR A 91 -5.20 14.12 -5.03
C THR A 91 -4.81 12.64 -4.90
N PRO A 92 -5.13 11.81 -5.89
CA PRO A 92 -4.86 10.37 -5.80
C PRO A 92 -3.35 10.09 -5.87
N LEU A 93 -2.88 9.15 -5.05
CA LEU A 93 -1.46 8.75 -4.98
C LEU A 93 -1.25 7.34 -5.53
N CYS A 94 -0.11 7.12 -6.17
CA CYS A 94 0.29 5.82 -6.69
C CYS A 94 0.54 4.82 -5.53
N PRO A 95 -0.05 3.60 -5.54
CA PRO A 95 0.18 2.60 -4.48
C PRO A 95 1.63 2.15 -4.35
N MET A 96 2.41 2.16 -5.45
CA MET A 96 3.79 1.69 -5.46
C MET A 96 4.77 2.70 -4.90
N CYS A 97 4.67 3.96 -5.32
CA CYS A 97 5.70 4.99 -5.05
C CYS A 97 5.16 6.20 -4.29
N ARG A 98 3.85 6.28 -4.07
CA ARG A 98 3.15 7.38 -3.41
C ARG A 98 3.28 8.74 -4.12
N ALA A 99 3.77 8.77 -5.36
CA ALA A 99 3.75 9.97 -6.18
C ALA A 99 2.30 10.38 -6.52
N PRO A 100 1.99 11.69 -6.62
CA PRO A 100 0.71 12.16 -7.13
C PRO A 100 0.47 11.65 -8.56
N ILE A 101 -0.73 11.15 -8.82
CA ILE A 101 -1.08 10.57 -10.12
C ILE A 101 -1.54 11.70 -11.05
N ASP A 102 -0.81 11.89 -12.16
CA ASP A 102 -1.16 12.84 -13.23
C ASP A 102 -2.26 12.27 -14.13
N GLY A 103 -2.28 10.95 -14.33
CA GLY A 103 -3.22 10.28 -15.21
C GLY A 103 -3.39 8.80 -14.91
N PHE A 104 -4.53 8.25 -15.33
CA PHE A 104 -4.83 6.83 -15.22
C PHE A 104 -4.99 6.25 -16.61
N ILE A 105 -4.31 5.15 -16.88
CA ILE A 105 -4.45 4.38 -18.11
C ILE A 105 -5.21 3.11 -17.75
N MET A 106 -6.42 2.98 -18.27
CA MET A 106 -7.27 1.81 -18.06
C MET A 106 -7.11 0.87 -19.25
N ASN A 107 -7.07 -0.45 -19.01
CA ASN A 107 -6.94 -1.51 -20.01
C ASN A 107 -5.53 -1.59 -20.64
N PHE A 108 -4.55 -2.02 -19.84
CA PHE A 108 -3.26 -2.52 -20.33
C PHE A 108 -3.36 -4.02 -20.67
N TYR A 109 -3.03 -4.38 -21.92
CA TYR A 109 -2.93 -5.76 -22.40
C TYR A 109 -1.47 -6.17 -22.58
#